data_AF-W4MC71-F1
#
_entry.id   AF-W4MC71-F1
#
_cell.length_a   1.000
_cell.length_b   1.000
_cell.length_c   1.000
_cell.angle_alpha   90.00
_cell.angle_beta   90.00
_cell.angle_gamma   90.00
#
_symmetry.space_group_name_H-M   'P 1'
#
loop_
_entity.id
_entity.type
_entity.pdbx_description
1 polymer ?
#
loop_
_entity_poly.entity_id
_entity_poly.type
_entity_poly.pdbx_seq_one_letter_code
_entity_poly.pdbx_strand_id
1 'polypeptide(L)'
;MLIKHWRDKKQKKLNNSLKVAILSKRLPEVRESLCQGADPNALLTDREYALDLAMQVESVPIIDALLAAGGDPRKPYHFGGENWLRSDFARWAGKNEAIVNRLSQAEQEAESQYGSVLQYQYINPYNFPKFMY
;
A
#
# COMPACT_ATOMS: atom_id res chain seq x y z
N MET A 1 -8.56 31.46 7.43
CA MET A 1 -8.48 29.98 7.38
C MET A 1 -9.33 29.41 6.22
N LEU A 2 -9.02 29.72 4.96
CA LEU A 2 -9.81 29.23 3.79
C LEU A 2 -9.05 28.24 2.90
N ILE A 3 -7.71 28.28 2.93
CA ILE A 3 -6.84 27.48 2.04
C ILE A 3 -6.85 25.98 2.41
N LYS A 4 -7.06 25.65 3.70
CA LYS A 4 -7.03 24.26 4.19
C LYS A 4 -8.24 23.44 3.71
N HIS A 5 -9.44 24.03 3.78
CA HIS A 5 -10.71 23.38 3.41
C HIS A 5 -10.80 22.99 1.92
N TRP A 6 -10.21 23.79 1.03
CA TRP A 6 -10.17 23.48 -0.41
C TRP A 6 -9.23 22.31 -0.72
N ARG A 7 -8.07 22.25 -0.05
CA ARG A 7 -7.08 21.19 -0.26
C ARG A 7 -7.62 19.83 0.19
N ASP A 8 -8.29 19.78 1.33
CA ASP A 8 -8.85 18.55 1.88
C ASP A 8 -9.99 17.99 1.01
N LYS A 9 -10.85 18.88 0.48
CA LYS A 9 -11.90 18.48 -0.48
C LYS A 9 -11.32 17.96 -1.80
N LYS A 10 -10.28 18.61 -2.32
CA LYS A 10 -9.58 18.16 -3.54
C LYS A 10 -8.98 16.77 -3.32
N GLN A 11 -8.28 16.57 -2.20
CA GLN A 11 -7.64 15.28 -1.90
C GLN A 11 -8.65 14.17 -1.69
N LYS A 12 -9.76 14.43 -0.99
CA LYS A 12 -10.84 13.45 -0.83
C LYS A 12 -11.41 12.99 -2.17
N LYS A 13 -11.57 13.91 -3.13
CA LYS A 13 -12.03 13.57 -4.49
C LYS A 13 -10.99 12.72 -5.23
N LEU A 14 -9.72 13.10 -5.17
CA LEU A 14 -8.61 12.37 -5.79
C LEU A 14 -8.46 10.95 -5.21
N ASN A 15 -8.52 10.81 -3.88
CA ASN A 15 -8.44 9.51 -3.20
C ASN A 15 -9.62 8.61 -3.57
N ASN A 16 -10.83 9.16 -3.67
CA ASN A 16 -11.99 8.39 -4.14
C ASN A 16 -11.82 7.94 -5.59
N SER A 17 -11.30 8.80 -6.46
CA SER A 17 -11.00 8.45 -7.86
C SER A 17 -9.95 7.33 -7.94
N LEU A 18 -8.84 7.50 -7.20
CA LEU A 18 -7.77 6.51 -7.12
C LEU A 18 -8.29 5.16 -6.62
N LYS A 19 -9.15 5.16 -5.58
CA LYS A 19 -9.78 3.94 -5.07
C LYS A 19 -10.58 3.20 -6.15
N VAL A 20 -11.46 3.91 -6.86
CA VAL A 20 -12.30 3.30 -7.91
C VAL A 20 -11.45 2.75 -9.03
N ALA A 21 -10.40 3.48 -9.43
CA ALA A 21 -9.47 3.03 -10.46
C ALA A 21 -8.72 1.75 -10.07
N ILE A 22 -8.26 1.64 -8.81
CA ILE A 22 -7.58 0.44 -8.30
C ILE A 22 -8.56 -0.75 -8.28
N LEU A 23 -9.74 -0.58 -7.68
CA LEU A 23 -10.75 -1.65 -7.58
C LEU A 23 -11.22 -2.14 -8.95
N SER A 24 -11.24 -1.24 -9.94
CA SER A 24 -11.58 -1.56 -11.33
C SER A 24 -10.41 -2.09 -12.15
N LYS A 25 -9.21 -2.24 -11.54
CA LYS A 25 -7.95 -2.63 -12.19
C LYS A 25 -7.55 -1.76 -13.40
N ARG A 26 -7.92 -0.48 -13.38
CA ARG A 26 -7.70 0.46 -14.50
C ARG A 26 -6.39 1.24 -14.30
N LEU A 27 -5.28 0.62 -14.70
CA LEU A 27 -3.94 1.22 -14.60
C LEU A 27 -3.83 2.65 -15.17
N PRO A 28 -4.43 3.00 -16.33
CA PRO A 28 -4.35 4.36 -16.85
C PRO A 28 -4.97 5.40 -15.90
N GLU A 29 -6.12 5.09 -15.30
CA GLU A 29 -6.83 5.97 -14.37
C GLU A 29 -6.10 6.08 -13.02
N VAL A 30 -5.43 5.00 -12.59
CA VAL A 30 -4.53 5.03 -11.43
C VAL A 30 -3.40 6.03 -11.66
N ARG A 31 -2.70 5.90 -12.80
CA ARG A 31 -1.59 6.80 -13.16
C ARG A 31 -2.07 8.24 -13.27
N GLU A 32 -3.20 8.47 -13.92
CA GLU A 32 -3.79 9.79 -14.03
C GLU A 32 -4.09 10.41 -12.65
N SER A 33 -4.71 9.64 -11.75
CA SER A 33 -5.03 10.10 -10.40
C SER A 33 -3.75 10.47 -9.62
N LEU A 34 -2.70 9.66 -9.73
CA LEU A 34 -1.39 9.94 -9.12
C LEU A 34 -0.74 11.20 -9.73
N CYS A 35 -0.78 11.36 -11.05
CA CYS A 35 -0.30 12.57 -11.74
C CYS A 35 -1.06 13.83 -11.31
N GLN A 36 -2.36 13.72 -11.00
CA GLN A 36 -3.17 14.83 -10.48
C GLN A 36 -2.87 15.19 -9.01
N GLY A 37 -1.97 14.44 -8.36
CA GLY A 37 -1.53 14.65 -6.98
C GLY A 37 -2.27 13.80 -5.95
N ALA A 38 -2.90 12.69 -6.35
CA ALA A 38 -3.37 11.71 -5.38
C ALA A 38 -2.16 11.18 -4.59
N ASP A 39 -2.32 11.11 -3.28
CA ASP A 39 -1.26 10.66 -2.38
C ASP A 39 -1.28 9.12 -2.35
N PRO A 40 -0.22 8.44 -2.83
CA PRO A 40 -0.15 6.97 -2.83
C PRO A 40 -0.09 6.38 -1.42
N ASN A 41 0.22 7.22 -0.42
CA ASN A 41 0.35 6.85 0.98
C ASN A 41 -0.89 7.21 1.82
N ALA A 42 -1.92 7.75 1.18
CA ALA A 42 -3.17 8.07 1.84
C ALA A 42 -4.02 6.81 2.09
N LEU A 43 -4.77 6.86 3.19
CA LEU A 43 -5.85 5.93 3.46
C LEU A 43 -6.99 6.19 2.47
N LEU A 44 -7.33 5.18 1.67
CA LEU A 44 -8.42 5.22 0.70
C LEU A 44 -9.75 4.72 1.30
N THR A 45 -9.65 3.94 2.37
CA THR A 45 -10.74 3.54 3.27
C THR A 45 -10.27 3.75 4.72
N ASP A 46 -11.12 3.48 5.71
CA ASP A 46 -10.79 3.71 7.13
C ASP A 46 -9.53 2.96 7.61
N ARG A 47 -9.10 1.91 6.88
CA ARG A 47 -7.95 1.08 7.27
C ARG A 47 -7.02 0.65 6.13
N GLU A 48 -7.33 0.98 4.87
CA GLU A 48 -6.54 0.49 3.73
C GLU A 48 -5.87 1.63 2.99
N TYR A 49 -4.57 1.47 2.81
CA TYR A 49 -3.75 2.27 1.90
C TYR A 49 -3.97 1.85 0.45
N ALA A 50 -3.55 2.69 -0.50
CA ALA A 50 -3.63 2.37 -1.92
C ALA A 50 -2.93 1.05 -2.29
N LEU A 51 -1.77 0.77 -1.67
CA LEU A 51 -1.03 -0.47 -1.87
C LEU A 51 -1.79 -1.71 -1.38
N ASP A 52 -2.59 -1.58 -0.31
CA ASP A 52 -3.36 -2.68 0.25
C ASP A 52 -4.49 -3.09 -0.72
N LEU A 53 -5.19 -2.10 -1.29
CA LEU A 53 -6.18 -2.36 -2.34
C LEU A 53 -5.55 -2.96 -3.58
N ALA A 54 -4.35 -2.52 -3.97
CA ALA A 54 -3.61 -3.07 -5.10
C ALA A 54 -3.25 -4.56 -4.90
N MET A 55 -2.92 -4.94 -3.66
CA MET A 55 -2.72 -6.34 -3.26
C MET A 55 -4.02 -7.15 -3.29
N GLN A 56 -5.15 -6.58 -2.86
CA GLN A 56 -6.44 -7.26 -2.91
C GLN A 56 -6.89 -7.58 -4.32
N VAL A 57 -6.70 -6.64 -5.25
CA VAL A 57 -7.03 -6.84 -6.68
C VAL A 57 -5.96 -7.63 -7.44
N GLU A 58 -4.86 -7.98 -6.77
CA GLU A 58 -3.74 -8.77 -7.27
C GLU A 58 -3.13 -8.22 -8.56
N SER A 59 -2.85 -6.93 -8.59
CA SER A 59 -2.32 -6.23 -9.77
C SER A 59 -0.92 -5.69 -9.55
N VAL A 60 0.10 -6.44 -9.99
CA VAL A 60 1.50 -6.01 -9.99
C VAL A 60 1.70 -4.65 -10.71
N PRO A 61 1.10 -4.40 -11.90
CA PRO A 61 1.27 -3.10 -12.56
C PRO A 61 0.76 -1.90 -11.76
N ILE A 62 -0.29 -2.09 -10.96
CA ILE A 62 -0.83 -1.05 -10.08
C ILE A 62 0.10 -0.84 -8.88
N ILE A 63 0.63 -1.92 -8.30
CA ILE A 63 1.65 -1.85 -7.24
C ILE A 63 2.86 -1.05 -7.75
N ASP A 64 3.36 -1.36 -8.94
CA ASP A 64 4.48 -0.63 -9.54
C ASP A 64 4.17 0.86 -9.74
N ALA A 65 2.98 1.20 -10.21
CA ALA A 65 2.57 2.59 -10.38
C ALA A 65 2.51 3.35 -9.05
N LEU A 66 2.01 2.71 -8.00
CA LEU A 66 1.94 3.30 -6.66
C LEU A 66 3.34 3.49 -6.06
N LEU A 67 4.21 2.48 -6.15
CA LEU A 67 5.60 2.56 -5.68
C LEU A 67 6.37 3.65 -6.44
N ALA A 68 6.24 3.71 -7.76
CA ALA A 68 6.88 4.74 -8.59
C ALA A 68 6.41 6.16 -8.26
N ALA A 69 5.17 6.32 -7.78
CA ALA A 69 4.63 7.59 -7.31
C ALA A 69 5.09 7.98 -5.89
N GLY A 70 5.95 7.17 -5.24
CA GLY A 70 6.42 7.37 -3.87
C GLY A 70 5.57 6.65 -2.82
N GLY A 71 4.80 5.64 -3.22
CA GLY A 71 4.14 4.72 -2.30
C GLY A 71 5.16 4.00 -1.44
N ASP A 72 4.99 4.09 -0.13
CA ASP A 72 5.88 3.51 0.86
C ASP A 72 5.46 2.05 1.13
N PRO A 73 6.25 1.06 0.68
CA PRO A 73 5.93 -0.34 0.87
C PRO A 73 6.02 -0.77 2.34
N ARG A 74 6.80 -0.05 3.16
CA ARG A 74 7.04 -0.37 4.58
C ARG A 74 5.95 0.17 5.50
N LYS A 75 5.00 0.97 5.02
CA LYS A 75 3.85 1.33 5.85
C LYS A 75 3.14 0.06 6.32
N PRO A 76 2.94 -0.11 7.64
CA PRO A 76 2.40 -1.34 8.18
C PRO A 76 1.01 -1.62 7.62
N TYR A 77 0.81 -2.87 7.22
CA TYR A 77 -0.52 -3.39 7.01
C TYR A 77 -1.12 -3.77 8.37
N HIS A 78 -2.22 -3.11 8.74
CA HIS A 78 -2.87 -3.34 10.02
C HIS A 78 -3.94 -4.43 9.88
N PHE A 79 -3.67 -5.61 10.43
CA PHE A 79 -4.59 -6.75 10.39
C PHE A 79 -4.65 -7.45 11.73
N GLY A 80 -5.84 -7.81 12.20
CA GLY A 80 -6.01 -8.51 13.48
C GLY A 80 -5.56 -7.73 14.72
N GLY A 81 -5.31 -6.42 14.61
CA GLY A 81 -4.72 -5.61 15.69
C GLY A 81 -3.20 -5.55 15.67
N GLU A 82 -2.58 -6.09 14.63
CA GLU A 82 -1.13 -6.24 14.52
C GLU A 82 -0.60 -5.56 13.25
N ASN A 83 0.71 -5.27 13.24
CA ASN A 83 1.39 -4.59 12.14
C ASN A 83 2.22 -5.58 11.33
N TRP A 84 1.92 -5.68 10.04
CA TRP A 84 2.63 -6.56 9.12
C TRP A 84 3.44 -5.76 8.11
N LEU A 85 4.60 -6.29 7.72
CA LEU A 85 5.18 -5.93 6.43
C LEU A 85 4.24 -6.44 5.33
N ARG A 86 4.12 -5.67 4.24
CA ARG A 86 3.16 -6.01 3.18
C ARG A 86 3.58 -7.28 2.46
N SER A 87 4.88 -7.50 2.24
CA SER A 87 5.38 -8.74 1.65
C SER A 87 5.07 -9.98 2.50
N ASP A 88 5.23 -9.87 3.83
CA ASP A 88 4.95 -10.95 4.77
C ASP A 88 3.46 -11.28 4.84
N PHE A 89 2.61 -10.26 4.91
CA PHE A 89 1.17 -10.46 4.84
C PHE A 89 0.76 -11.03 3.47
N ALA A 90 1.32 -10.54 2.37
CA ALA A 90 1.04 -11.06 1.03
C ALA A 90 1.37 -12.57 0.95
N ARG A 91 2.49 -12.98 1.53
CA ARG A 91 2.89 -14.38 1.60
C ARG A 91 1.94 -15.22 2.46
N TRP A 92 1.58 -14.73 3.65
CA TRP A 92 0.62 -15.41 4.53
C TRP A 92 -0.77 -15.55 3.91
N ALA A 93 -1.26 -14.49 3.25
CA ALA A 93 -2.56 -14.46 2.60
C ALA A 93 -2.60 -15.23 1.26
N GLY A 94 -1.51 -15.90 0.87
CA GLY A 94 -1.43 -16.68 -0.36
C GLY A 94 -1.54 -15.83 -1.63
N LYS A 95 -1.09 -14.58 -1.60
CA LYS A 95 -1.08 -13.70 -2.77
C LYS A 95 -0.09 -14.19 -3.83
N ASN A 96 -0.34 -13.77 -5.06
CA ASN A 96 0.52 -14.06 -6.20
C ASN A 96 2.01 -13.82 -5.87
N GLU A 97 2.86 -14.80 -6.17
CA GLU A 97 4.30 -14.74 -5.87
C GLU A 97 4.99 -13.51 -6.47
N ALA A 98 4.56 -13.04 -7.64
CA ALA A 98 5.07 -11.81 -8.24
C ALA A 98 4.81 -10.57 -7.37
N ILE A 99 3.68 -10.54 -6.65
CA ILE A 99 3.35 -9.46 -5.71
C ILE A 99 4.25 -9.55 -4.48
N VAL A 100 4.42 -10.75 -3.92
CA VAL A 100 5.30 -11.00 -2.78
C VAL A 100 6.73 -10.56 -3.10
N ASN A 101 7.25 -10.99 -4.25
CA ASN A 101 8.59 -10.66 -4.71
C ASN A 101 8.75 -9.15 -4.95
N ARG A 102 7.76 -8.52 -5.59
CA ARG A 102 7.83 -7.08 -5.88
C ARG A 102 7.81 -6.23 -4.61
N LEU A 103 6.93 -6.55 -3.66
CA LEU A 103 6.85 -5.86 -2.38
C LEU A 103 8.13 -6.09 -1.56
N SER A 104 8.62 -7.32 -1.46
CA SER A 104 9.85 -7.62 -0.74
C SER A 104 11.05 -6.87 -1.31
N GLN A 105 11.15 -6.79 -2.65
CA GLN A 105 12.18 -5.99 -3.30
C GLN A 105 12.03 -4.50 -2.96
N ALA A 106 10.82 -3.94 -3.03
CA ALA A 106 10.58 -2.54 -2.71
C ALA A 106 10.90 -2.20 -1.24
N GLU A 107 10.61 -3.13 -0.32
CA GLU A 107 10.92 -3.00 1.11
C GLU A 107 12.45 -3.00 1.36
N GLN A 108 13.19 -3.88 0.68
CA GLN A 108 14.66 -3.92 0.72
C GLN A 108 15.31 -2.67 0.11
N GLU A 109 14.77 -2.19 -1.02
CA GLU A 109 15.21 -0.96 -1.67
C GLU A 109 15.07 0.23 -0.71
N ALA A 110 13.90 0.34 -0.06
CA ALA A 110 13.63 1.37 0.93
C ALA A 110 14.55 1.27 2.17
N GLU A 111 14.97 0.06 2.56
CA GLU A 111 15.94 -0.18 3.64
C GLU A 111 17.35 0.33 3.32
N SER A 112 17.78 0.15 2.07
CA SER A 112 19.09 0.63 1.62
C SER A 112 19.18 2.17 1.56
N GLN A 113 18.03 2.84 1.36
CA GLN A 113 17.94 4.28 1.14
C GLN A 113 17.71 5.08 2.44
N TYR A 114 17.11 4.47 3.46
CA TYR A 114 16.88 5.06 4.77
C TYR A 114 17.49 4.14 5.83
N GLY A 115 18.77 4.36 6.16
CA GLY A 115 19.42 3.67 7.27
C GLY A 115 18.57 3.75 8.54
N SER A 116 17.98 2.62 8.92
CA SER A 116 17.25 2.34 10.16
C SER A 116 16.46 3.50 10.76
N VAL A 117 15.22 3.75 10.29
CA VAL A 117 14.24 4.44 11.13
C VAL A 117 12.82 3.93 10.84
N LEU A 118 12.26 3.12 11.75
CA LEU A 118 10.97 3.31 12.45
C LEU A 118 10.44 1.96 13.01
N GLN A 119 10.47 1.76 14.33
CA GLN A 119 9.48 2.25 15.32
C GLN A 119 8.22 1.37 15.44
N TYR A 120 7.97 0.46 14.50
CA TYR A 120 6.91 -0.55 14.64
C TYR A 120 7.51 -1.93 14.90
N GLN A 121 7.02 -2.60 15.96
CA GLN A 121 7.26 -4.03 16.16
C GLN A 121 6.42 -4.78 15.14
N TYR A 122 6.98 -5.01 13.96
CA TYR A 122 6.38 -5.90 12.97
C TYR A 122 6.36 -7.32 13.52
N ILE A 123 5.30 -8.07 13.21
CA ILE A 123 5.26 -9.48 13.57
C ILE A 123 6.31 -10.22 12.77
N ASN A 124 7.02 -11.12 13.44
CA ASN A 124 7.84 -12.10 12.76
C ASN A 124 6.89 -13.18 12.18
N PRO A 125 6.73 -13.28 10.84
CA PRO A 125 5.84 -14.26 10.22
C PRO A 125 6.24 -15.72 10.54
N TYR A 126 7.49 -15.96 10.96
CA TYR A 126 7.98 -17.27 11.39
C TYR A 126 7.60 -17.64 12.84
N ASN A 127 6.98 -16.73 13.59
CA ASN A 127 6.59 -16.95 14.98
C ASN A 127 5.07 -17.20 15.15
N PHE A 128 4.32 -17.32 14.04
CA PHE A 128 2.93 -17.78 14.10
C PHE A 128 2.89 -19.27 14.40
N PRO A 129 2.19 -19.71 15.47
CA PRO A 129 1.95 -21.13 15.65
C PRO A 129 1.13 -21.65 14.46
N LYS A 130 1.59 -22.74 13.85
CA LYS A 130 0.93 -23.46 12.75
C LYS A 130 -0.43 -24.00 13.21
N PHE A 131 -1.42 -23.15 13.41
CA PHE A 131 -2.78 -23.58 13.63
C PHE A 131 -3.68 -22.69 12.80
N MET A 132 -4.14 -23.23 11.68
CA MET A 132 -5.55 -23.37 11.32
C MET A 132 -5.60 -23.97 9.91
N TYR A 133 -5.78 -25.31 9.87
CA TYR A 133 -6.40 -26.03 8.76
C TYR A 133 -7.91 -25.98 8.95
#